data_AF-A0A3D3L0W8-F1
#
_entry.id   AF-A0A3D3L0W8-F1
#
_cell.length_a   1.000
_cell.length_b   1.000
_cell.length_c   1.000
_cell.angle_alpha   90.00
_cell.angle_beta   90.00
_cell.angle_gamma   90.00
#
_symmetry.space_group_name_H-M   'P 1'
#
loop_
_entity.id
_entity.type
_entity.pdbx_description
1 polymer ?
#
loop_
_entity_poly.entity_id
_entity_poly.type
_entity_poly.pdbx_seq_one_letter_code
_entity_poly.pdbx_strand_id
1 'polypeptide(L)'
;SGSTTNTASAPGITATQITIGSHQPLTGPAAPGYSEISKASDAYFQWVNDHGGVNGRTIKYMYEDDGYNPANTSTVVHKLVLQDKVFALFNGLGTPTHTAVVDYLNSQKVPDLFVASGCDCWNQPSKWPDTFGWQPDYIIEGKITGKYVNDTYSGMKVGYLYQDDDFGQGGVTGLDSQITAAKVVDKEKYVPTNINLGPQIAHLQAAGAQVVVLYTIPAFTALTLLTAA
;
A
#
# COMPACT_ATOMS: atom_id res chain seq x y z
N SER A 1 17.48 -15.91 39.70
CA SER A 1 16.81 -15.25 38.55
C SER A 1 16.40 -16.33 37.57
N GLY A 2 15.11 -16.65 37.50
CA GLY A 2 14.61 -17.74 36.64
C GLY A 2 14.72 -17.34 35.17
N SER A 3 15.70 -17.91 34.47
CA SER A 3 15.76 -17.87 33.01
C SER A 3 14.54 -18.60 32.47
N THR A 4 13.50 -17.88 32.08
CA THR A 4 12.40 -18.45 31.31
C THR A 4 12.96 -18.88 29.96
N THR A 5 13.19 -20.17 29.79
CA THR A 5 13.63 -20.75 28.52
C THR A 5 12.56 -20.47 27.47
N ASN A 6 12.95 -19.78 26.40
CA ASN A 6 12.07 -19.51 25.28
C ASN A 6 11.58 -20.82 24.64
N THR A 7 10.26 -20.97 24.49
CA THR A 7 9.64 -22.10 23.79
C THR A 7 8.90 -21.64 22.54
N ALA A 8 8.54 -22.57 21.67
CA ALA A 8 7.60 -22.31 20.58
C ALA A 8 6.21 -22.02 21.15
N SER A 9 5.63 -20.89 20.77
CA SER A 9 4.36 -20.39 21.33
C SER A 9 3.29 -20.10 20.29
N ALA A 10 3.66 -20.07 19.01
CA ALA A 10 2.77 -19.80 17.87
C ALA A 10 3.46 -20.27 16.57
N PRO A 11 2.74 -20.37 15.44
CA PRO A 11 3.37 -20.48 14.11
C PRO A 11 4.49 -19.44 13.95
N GLY A 12 5.58 -19.83 13.31
CA GLY A 12 6.73 -18.93 13.06
C GLY A 12 7.55 -18.58 14.30
N ILE A 13 7.15 -18.96 15.52
CA ILE A 13 7.91 -18.70 16.75
C ILE A 13 8.57 -19.99 17.23
N THR A 14 9.89 -19.95 17.36
CA THR A 14 10.71 -21.01 17.98
C THR A 14 11.37 -20.51 19.25
N ALA A 15 12.23 -21.32 19.87
CA ALA A 15 13.03 -20.89 21.02
C ALA A 15 13.99 -19.74 20.68
N THR A 16 14.41 -19.60 19.41
CA THR A 16 15.50 -18.71 18.98
C THR A 16 15.15 -17.80 17.81
N GLN A 17 13.97 -17.95 17.21
CA GLN A 17 13.60 -17.23 15.99
C GLN A 17 12.10 -16.88 15.95
N ILE A 18 11.78 -15.74 15.34
CA ILE A 18 10.45 -15.29 14.93
C ILE A 18 10.49 -15.11 13.41
N THR A 19 9.68 -15.84 12.66
CA THR A 19 9.58 -15.70 11.20
C THR A 19 8.46 -14.73 10.84
N ILE A 20 8.79 -13.68 10.09
CA ILE A 20 7.85 -12.65 9.63
C ILE A 20 7.82 -12.68 8.10
N GLY A 21 6.62 -12.69 7.52
CA GLY A 21 6.39 -12.67 6.07
C GLY A 21 6.05 -11.28 5.54
N SER A 22 6.13 -11.10 4.23
CA SER A 22 5.61 -9.93 3.52
C SER A 22 5.33 -10.27 2.06
N HIS A 23 4.38 -9.59 1.45
CA HIS A 23 4.16 -9.60 -0.01
C HIS A 23 4.45 -8.20 -0.54
N GLN A 24 5.23 -8.11 -1.61
CA GLN A 24 5.80 -6.85 -2.08
C GLN A 24 5.86 -6.84 -3.62
N PRO A 25 5.64 -5.69 -4.28
CA PRO A 25 5.80 -5.60 -5.73
C PRO A 25 7.28 -5.42 -6.08
N LEU A 26 8.07 -6.50 -6.05
CA LEU A 26 9.48 -6.42 -6.45
C LEU A 26 9.62 -6.31 -7.97
N THR A 27 8.62 -6.83 -8.70
CA THR A 27 8.45 -6.62 -10.14
C THR A 27 7.09 -5.98 -10.45
N GLY A 28 6.81 -5.77 -11.74
CA GLY A 28 5.54 -5.20 -12.19
C GLY A 28 5.46 -3.67 -12.10
N PRO A 29 4.27 -3.10 -12.32
CA PRO A 29 4.10 -1.66 -12.53
C PRO A 29 4.37 -0.81 -11.28
N ALA A 30 4.27 -1.41 -10.09
CA ALA A 30 4.52 -0.71 -8.82
C ALA A 30 5.96 -0.87 -8.31
N ALA A 31 6.78 -1.72 -8.92
CA ALA A 31 8.17 -1.91 -8.48
C ALA A 31 8.99 -0.61 -8.50
N PRO A 32 8.92 0.24 -9.56
CA PRO A 32 9.58 1.54 -9.51
C PRO A 32 9.02 2.39 -8.36
N GLY A 33 9.86 2.65 -7.36
CA GLY A 33 9.52 3.44 -6.17
C GLY A 33 9.17 2.62 -4.93
N TYR A 34 8.76 1.35 -5.06
CA TYR A 34 8.35 0.53 -3.91
C TYR A 34 9.20 -0.73 -3.66
N SER A 35 9.93 -1.25 -4.66
CA SER A 35 10.70 -2.49 -4.51
C SER A 35 11.81 -2.45 -3.45
N GLU A 36 12.21 -1.27 -3.00
CA GLU A 36 13.22 -1.08 -1.95
C GLU A 36 12.65 -1.16 -0.53
N ILE A 37 11.32 -1.12 -0.34
CA ILE A 37 10.67 -1.16 0.97
C ILE A 37 11.01 -2.44 1.74
N SER A 38 11.00 -3.58 1.03
CA SER A 38 11.28 -4.89 1.63
C SER A 38 12.74 -4.99 2.09
N LYS A 39 13.69 -4.53 1.27
CA LYS A 39 15.11 -4.50 1.59
C LYS A 39 15.41 -3.55 2.75
N ALA A 40 14.75 -2.40 2.81
CA ALA A 40 14.88 -1.47 3.93
C ALA A 40 14.37 -2.10 5.24
N SER A 41 13.23 -2.79 5.18
CA SER A 41 12.67 -3.53 6.33
C SER A 41 13.60 -4.66 6.78
N ASP A 42 14.17 -5.41 5.83
CA ASP A 42 15.14 -6.49 6.09
C ASP A 42 16.39 -5.95 6.78
N ALA A 43 16.98 -4.86 6.27
CA ALA A 43 18.14 -4.22 6.87
C ALA A 43 17.86 -3.78 8.33
N TYR A 44 16.66 -3.26 8.61
CA TYR A 44 16.28 -2.92 9.98
C TYR A 44 16.15 -4.15 10.87
N PHE A 45 15.51 -5.23 10.41
CA PHE A 45 15.41 -6.47 11.19
C PHE A 45 16.76 -7.14 11.43
N GLN A 46 17.68 -7.05 10.46
CA GLN A 46 19.08 -7.47 10.65
C GLN A 46 19.76 -6.64 11.73
N TRP A 47 19.60 -5.32 11.69
CA TRP A 47 20.11 -4.46 12.76
C TRP A 47 19.51 -4.84 14.13
N VAL A 48 18.21 -5.12 14.23
CA VAL A 48 17.57 -5.60 15.47
C VAL A 48 18.20 -6.91 15.95
N ASN A 49 18.49 -7.85 15.04
CA ASN A 49 19.13 -9.12 15.35
C ASN A 49 20.54 -8.94 15.90
N ASP A 50 21.33 -8.08 15.28
CA ASP A 50 22.69 -7.76 15.71
C ASP A 50 22.73 -7.11 17.11
N HIS A 51 21.60 -6.54 17.56
CA HIS A 51 21.44 -5.92 18.87
C HIS A 51 20.70 -6.82 19.88
N GLY A 52 20.74 -8.14 19.68
CA GLY A 52 20.21 -9.13 20.62
C GLY A 52 18.79 -9.60 20.33
N GLY A 53 18.18 -9.12 19.25
CA GLY A 53 16.86 -9.55 18.79
C GLY A 53 15.73 -9.14 19.74
N VAL A 54 14.60 -9.84 19.64
CA VAL A 54 13.40 -9.60 20.44
C VAL A 54 13.25 -10.71 21.47
N ASN A 55 13.36 -10.37 22.75
CA ASN A 55 13.32 -11.33 23.86
C ASN A 55 14.28 -12.53 23.65
N GLY A 56 15.48 -12.26 23.11
CA GLY A 56 16.49 -13.28 22.80
C GLY A 56 16.19 -14.15 21.57
N ARG A 57 15.23 -13.76 20.72
CA ARG A 57 14.94 -14.39 19.42
C ARG A 57 15.37 -13.48 18.27
N THR A 58 15.95 -14.07 17.23
CA THR A 58 16.20 -13.38 15.97
C THR A 58 14.92 -13.29 15.13
N ILE A 59 14.80 -12.26 14.31
CA ILE A 59 13.76 -12.09 13.31
C ILE A 59 14.27 -12.65 11.99
N LYS A 60 13.57 -13.64 11.43
CA LYS A 60 13.75 -14.07 10.04
C LYS A 60 12.69 -13.38 9.20
N TYR A 61 13.10 -12.37 8.46
CA TYR A 61 12.21 -11.69 7.53
C TYR A 61 12.22 -12.39 6.16
N MET A 62 11.04 -12.69 5.65
CA MET A 62 10.81 -13.30 4.35
C MET A 62 9.86 -12.40 3.58
N TYR A 63 10.18 -12.10 2.33
CA TYR A 63 9.32 -11.29 1.48
C TYR A 63 9.25 -11.92 0.09
N GLU A 64 8.04 -12.02 -0.44
CA GLU A 64 7.74 -12.63 -1.72
C GLU A 64 7.33 -11.55 -2.73
N ASP A 65 7.68 -11.76 -4.00
CA ASP A 65 7.27 -10.87 -5.09
C ASP A 65 5.83 -11.20 -5.53
N ASP A 66 4.92 -10.24 -5.34
CA ASP A 66 3.55 -10.35 -5.83
C ASP A 66 3.33 -9.69 -7.20
N GLY A 67 4.31 -8.94 -7.72
CA GLY A 67 4.23 -8.25 -9.01
C GLY A 67 3.14 -7.17 -9.08
N TYR A 68 2.65 -6.69 -7.93
CA TYR A 68 1.45 -5.86 -7.80
C TYR A 68 0.19 -6.49 -8.41
N ASN A 69 0.11 -7.83 -8.36
CA ASN A 69 -0.98 -8.61 -8.93
C ASN A 69 -1.79 -9.31 -7.83
N PRO A 70 -3.10 -9.03 -7.69
CA PRO A 70 -3.93 -9.64 -6.64
C PRO A 70 -3.95 -11.16 -6.63
N ALA A 71 -3.97 -11.81 -7.80
CA ALA A 71 -4.00 -13.27 -7.88
C ALA A 71 -2.67 -13.88 -7.40
N ASN A 72 -1.54 -13.31 -7.83
CA ASN A 72 -0.23 -13.73 -7.35
C ASN A 72 -0.05 -13.43 -5.85
N THR A 73 -0.58 -12.30 -5.36
CA THR A 73 -0.59 -11.95 -3.93
C THR A 73 -1.22 -13.06 -3.11
N SER A 74 -2.40 -13.54 -3.52
CA SER A 74 -3.03 -14.69 -2.88
C SER A 74 -2.11 -15.91 -2.87
N THR A 75 -1.47 -16.25 -3.99
CA THR A 75 -0.55 -17.39 -4.06
C THR A 75 0.61 -17.27 -3.07
N VAL A 76 1.31 -16.13 -3.05
CA VAL A 76 2.48 -15.95 -2.18
C VAL A 76 2.10 -15.84 -0.70
N VAL A 77 0.96 -15.23 -0.38
CA VAL A 77 0.44 -15.17 0.99
C VAL A 77 0.05 -16.56 1.50
N HIS A 78 -0.62 -17.39 0.68
CA HIS A 78 -0.89 -18.78 1.05
C HIS A 78 0.40 -19.58 1.29
N LYS A 79 1.45 -19.34 0.48
CA LYS A 79 2.76 -19.97 0.70
C LYS A 79 3.34 -19.55 2.05
N LEU A 80 3.39 -18.24 2.34
CA LEU A 80 3.92 -17.69 3.59
C LEU A 80 3.19 -18.27 4.81
N VAL A 81 1.86 -18.36 4.74
CA VAL A 81 1.03 -18.85 5.87
C VAL A 81 1.09 -20.37 6.00
N LEU A 82 0.89 -21.13 4.92
CA LEU A 82 0.72 -22.58 4.98
C LEU A 82 2.03 -23.36 4.96
N GLN A 83 3.01 -22.90 4.19
CA GLN A 83 4.28 -23.60 3.98
C GLN A 83 5.37 -23.04 4.89
N ASP A 84 5.59 -21.73 4.83
CA ASP A 84 6.64 -21.08 5.62
C ASP A 84 6.23 -20.87 7.09
N LYS A 85 4.92 -20.93 7.36
CA LYS A 85 4.30 -20.82 8.69
C LYS A 85 4.79 -19.57 9.41
N VAL A 86 4.72 -18.43 8.74
CA VAL A 86 5.09 -17.14 9.34
C VAL A 86 4.22 -16.84 10.57
N PHE A 87 4.80 -16.14 11.53
CA PHE A 87 4.08 -15.66 12.70
C PHE A 87 3.11 -14.54 12.34
N ALA A 88 3.55 -13.61 11.49
CA ALA A 88 2.80 -12.44 11.07
C ALA A 88 3.18 -12.08 9.64
N LEU A 89 2.30 -11.35 8.96
CA LEU A 89 2.69 -10.53 7.82
C LEU A 89 3.04 -9.12 8.29
N PHE A 90 4.04 -8.54 7.65
CA PHE A 90 4.52 -7.20 7.92
C PHE A 90 4.56 -6.39 6.64
N ASN A 91 3.92 -5.23 6.66
CA ASN A 91 4.03 -4.20 5.65
C ASN A 91 3.70 -4.65 4.22
N GLY A 92 2.76 -5.61 4.08
CA GLY A 92 2.25 -6.03 2.78
C GLY A 92 1.74 -4.85 1.97
N LEU A 93 2.19 -4.71 0.73
CA LEU A 93 2.01 -3.49 -0.05
C LEU A 93 0.93 -3.58 -1.09
N GLY A 94 0.09 -2.53 -1.13
CA GLY A 94 -0.86 -2.26 -2.19
C GLY A 94 -2.31 -2.47 -1.77
N THR A 95 -3.17 -1.56 -2.21
CA THR A 95 -4.62 -1.65 -1.99
C THR A 95 -5.26 -2.84 -2.71
N PRO A 96 -5.08 -3.04 -4.03
CA PRO A 96 -5.74 -4.15 -4.73
C PRO A 96 -5.16 -5.52 -4.34
N THR A 97 -3.85 -5.58 -4.05
CA THR A 97 -3.15 -6.80 -3.62
C THR A 97 -3.62 -7.23 -2.22
N HIS A 98 -3.67 -6.31 -1.27
CA HIS A 98 -4.09 -6.61 0.10
C HIS A 98 -5.59 -6.94 0.22
N THR A 99 -6.45 -6.25 -0.54
CA THR A 99 -7.89 -6.59 -0.63
C THR A 99 -8.11 -8.06 -0.99
N ALA A 100 -7.22 -8.69 -1.77
CA ALA A 100 -7.35 -10.09 -2.15
C ALA A 100 -7.06 -11.08 -1.01
N VAL A 101 -6.41 -10.65 0.08
CA VAL A 101 -5.89 -11.54 1.13
C VAL A 101 -6.37 -11.20 2.54
N VAL A 102 -6.92 -10.01 2.79
CA VAL A 102 -7.34 -9.57 4.14
C VAL A 102 -8.33 -10.51 4.82
N ASP A 103 -9.34 -11.01 4.09
CA ASP A 103 -10.32 -11.97 4.62
C ASP A 103 -9.66 -13.31 4.95
N TYR A 104 -8.74 -13.77 4.10
CA TYR A 104 -7.99 -15.01 4.33
C TYR A 104 -7.11 -14.90 5.58
N LEU A 105 -6.32 -13.83 5.71
CA LEU A 105 -5.41 -13.61 6.85
C LEU A 105 -6.18 -13.58 8.17
N ASN A 106 -7.30 -12.88 8.24
CA ASN A 106 -8.15 -12.83 9.42
C ASN A 106 -8.83 -14.19 9.70
N SER A 107 -9.25 -14.94 8.67
CA SER A 107 -9.78 -16.30 8.87
C SER A 107 -8.75 -17.25 9.49
N GLN A 108 -7.48 -17.06 9.15
CA GLN A 108 -6.35 -17.83 9.69
C GLN A 108 -5.80 -17.25 11.00
N LYS A 109 -6.32 -16.10 11.45
CA LYS A 109 -5.84 -15.35 12.62
C LYS A 109 -4.34 -15.05 12.55
N VAL A 110 -3.86 -14.71 11.35
CA VAL A 110 -2.48 -14.28 11.12
C VAL A 110 -2.43 -12.78 11.38
N PRO A 111 -1.64 -12.31 12.36
CA PRO A 111 -1.40 -10.87 12.55
C PRO A 111 -0.87 -10.25 11.27
N ASP A 112 -1.53 -9.19 10.82
CA ASP A 112 -1.28 -8.50 9.57
C ASP A 112 -0.94 -7.05 9.89
N LEU A 113 0.35 -6.78 10.01
CA LEU A 113 0.88 -5.62 10.70
C LEU A 113 1.37 -4.56 9.72
N PHE A 114 1.01 -3.31 9.99
CA PHE A 114 1.48 -2.13 9.27
C PHE A 114 1.20 -2.19 7.75
N VAL A 115 0.02 -2.65 7.36
CA VAL A 115 -0.37 -2.76 5.94
C VAL A 115 -0.01 -1.47 5.19
N ALA A 116 0.75 -1.60 4.10
CA ALA A 116 1.26 -0.45 3.35
C ALA A 116 0.20 0.02 2.33
N SER A 117 -0.88 0.55 2.87
CA SER A 117 -2.03 1.11 2.16
C SER A 117 -2.79 2.04 3.12
N GLY A 118 -3.25 3.18 2.60
CA GLY A 118 -4.12 4.14 3.28
C GLY A 118 -5.62 3.89 3.09
N CYS A 119 -6.04 2.70 2.64
CA CYS A 119 -7.45 2.35 2.48
C CYS A 119 -8.15 2.34 3.84
N ASP A 120 -9.24 3.08 4.00
CA ASP A 120 -10.16 2.92 5.15
C ASP A 120 -11.05 1.66 5.03
N CYS A 121 -10.95 0.99 3.90
CA CYS A 121 -11.70 -0.18 3.46
C CYS A 121 -11.66 -1.34 4.45
N TRP A 122 -10.54 -1.47 5.18
CA TRP A 122 -10.33 -2.54 6.17
C TRP A 122 -10.39 -2.04 7.62
N ASN A 123 -10.81 -0.80 7.85
CA ASN A 123 -10.88 -0.19 9.18
C ASN A 123 -12.17 -0.59 9.93
N GLN A 124 -12.45 -1.89 9.98
CA GLN A 124 -13.57 -2.47 10.72
C GLN A 124 -13.04 -3.57 11.65
N PRO A 125 -12.58 -3.24 12.87
CA PRO A 125 -11.95 -4.21 13.78
C PRO A 125 -12.85 -5.39 14.19
N SER A 126 -14.17 -5.25 14.07
CA SER A 126 -15.11 -6.36 14.29
C SER A 126 -15.07 -7.40 13.17
N LYS A 127 -14.68 -6.99 11.95
CA LYS A 127 -14.55 -7.86 10.77
C LYS A 127 -13.11 -8.33 10.57
N TRP A 128 -12.15 -7.43 10.74
CA TRP A 128 -10.72 -7.69 10.55
C TRP A 128 -9.90 -7.34 11.81
N PRO A 129 -10.08 -8.10 12.91
CA PRO A 129 -9.42 -7.82 14.19
C PRO A 129 -7.89 -8.00 14.16
N ASP A 130 -7.35 -8.75 13.20
CA ASP A 130 -5.93 -9.06 13.11
C ASP A 130 -5.18 -8.15 12.11
N THR A 131 -5.87 -7.20 11.46
CA THR A 131 -5.30 -6.28 10.47
C THR A 131 -5.07 -4.89 11.07
N PHE A 132 -3.83 -4.40 10.94
CA PHE A 132 -3.38 -3.13 11.51
C PHE A 132 -2.77 -2.25 10.41
N GLY A 133 -3.42 -1.12 10.09
CA GLY A 133 -2.90 -0.14 9.14
C GLY A 133 -1.72 0.66 9.70
N TRP A 134 -0.98 1.33 8.81
CA TRP A 134 0.15 2.21 9.17
C TRP A 134 0.01 3.63 8.60
N GLN A 135 -0.41 3.74 7.34
CA GLN A 135 -0.43 5.01 6.62
C GLN A 135 -1.62 5.88 7.03
N PRO A 136 -1.53 7.21 6.86
CA PRO A 136 -2.71 8.06 6.86
C PRO A 136 -3.75 7.55 5.87
N ASP A 137 -5.02 7.76 6.20
CA ASP A 137 -6.12 7.40 5.30
C ASP A 137 -6.12 8.27 4.04
N TYR A 138 -6.41 7.67 2.87
CA TYR A 138 -6.42 8.36 1.58
C TYR A 138 -7.43 9.52 1.52
N ILE A 139 -8.54 9.44 2.26
CA ILE A 139 -9.52 10.54 2.33
C ILE A 139 -8.93 11.73 3.10
N ILE A 140 -8.19 11.48 4.18
CA ILE A 140 -7.44 12.52 4.92
C ILE A 140 -6.34 13.12 4.03
N GLU A 141 -5.58 12.31 3.31
CA GLU A 141 -4.58 12.81 2.35
C GLU A 141 -5.22 13.69 1.27
N GLY A 142 -6.36 13.25 0.74
CA GLY A 142 -7.11 14.00 -0.28
C GLY A 142 -7.66 15.30 0.27
N LYS A 143 -8.09 15.34 1.53
CA LYS A 143 -8.47 16.58 2.21
C LYS A 143 -7.31 17.55 2.34
N ILE A 144 -6.15 17.06 2.78
CA ILE A 144 -4.95 17.92 2.94
C ILE A 144 -4.52 18.47 1.58
N THR A 145 -4.43 17.60 0.57
CA THR A 145 -4.05 17.98 -0.80
C THR A 145 -5.08 18.92 -1.43
N GLY A 146 -6.37 18.62 -1.29
CA GLY A 146 -7.45 19.43 -1.84
C GLY A 146 -7.53 20.82 -1.20
N LYS A 147 -7.31 20.90 0.12
CA LYS A 147 -7.19 22.19 0.82
C LYS A 147 -6.00 23.00 0.27
N TYR A 148 -4.84 22.37 0.14
CA TYR A 148 -3.66 23.04 -0.43
C TYR A 148 -3.92 23.57 -1.85
N VAL A 149 -4.58 22.77 -2.70
CA VAL A 149 -4.95 23.17 -4.06
C VAL A 149 -5.91 24.35 -4.04
N ASN A 150 -6.95 24.32 -3.20
CA ASN A 150 -7.92 25.39 -3.12
C ASN A 150 -7.33 26.71 -2.59
N ASP A 151 -6.40 26.63 -1.64
CA ASP A 151 -5.73 27.80 -1.05
C ASP A 151 -4.68 28.40 -2.00
N THR A 152 -3.92 27.55 -2.72
CA THR A 152 -2.76 27.98 -3.53
C THR A 152 -3.13 28.29 -4.98
N TYR A 153 -4.03 27.50 -5.57
CA TYR A 153 -4.43 27.60 -6.98
C TYR A 153 -5.88 28.06 -7.12
N SER A 154 -6.29 29.00 -6.25
CA SER A 154 -7.66 29.52 -6.23
C SER A 154 -8.05 30.08 -7.61
N GLY A 155 -9.22 29.67 -8.09
CA GLY A 155 -9.76 30.09 -9.39
C GLY A 155 -9.25 29.29 -10.60
N MET A 156 -8.28 28.38 -10.42
CA MET A 156 -7.83 27.50 -11.50
C MET A 156 -8.77 26.31 -11.69
N LYS A 157 -8.89 25.87 -12.94
CA LYS A 157 -9.57 24.62 -13.33
C LYS A 157 -8.73 23.42 -12.91
N VAL A 158 -9.32 22.49 -12.18
CA VAL A 158 -8.63 21.33 -11.62
C VAL A 158 -9.07 20.06 -12.35
N GLY A 159 -8.13 19.24 -12.76
CA GLY A 159 -8.37 17.88 -13.25
C GLY A 159 -7.78 16.84 -12.29
N TYR A 160 -8.33 15.64 -12.28
CA TYR A 160 -7.77 14.52 -11.51
C TYR A 160 -7.32 13.40 -12.45
N LEU A 161 -6.19 12.78 -12.13
CA LEU A 161 -5.81 11.48 -12.70
C LEU A 161 -5.52 10.51 -11.55
N TYR A 162 -6.22 9.38 -11.54
CA TYR A 162 -6.16 8.46 -10.41
C TYR A 162 -6.30 6.99 -10.83
N GLN A 163 -5.79 6.10 -9.99
CA GLN A 163 -5.94 4.66 -10.21
C GLN A 163 -7.41 4.24 -10.08
N ASP A 164 -7.89 3.36 -10.94
CA ASP A 164 -9.28 2.87 -10.92
C ASP A 164 -9.49 1.79 -9.85
N ASP A 165 -9.29 2.15 -8.59
CA ASP A 165 -9.55 1.34 -7.41
C ASP A 165 -9.71 2.22 -6.15
N ASP A 166 -9.76 1.59 -4.98
CA ASP A 166 -9.96 2.28 -3.70
C ASP A 166 -8.81 3.22 -3.32
N PHE A 167 -7.59 3.02 -3.84
CA PHE A 167 -6.49 3.97 -3.64
C PHE A 167 -6.81 5.31 -4.33
N GLY A 168 -7.14 5.26 -5.61
CA GLY A 168 -7.50 6.47 -6.33
C GLY A 168 -8.82 7.09 -5.83
N GLN A 169 -9.82 6.25 -5.56
CA GLN A 169 -11.15 6.71 -5.15
C GLN A 169 -11.16 7.34 -3.75
N GLY A 170 -10.36 6.83 -2.80
CA GLY A 170 -10.18 7.45 -1.49
C GLY A 170 -9.62 8.86 -1.60
N GLY A 171 -8.57 9.03 -2.42
CA GLY A 171 -7.98 10.33 -2.72
C GLY A 171 -8.98 11.31 -3.33
N VAL A 172 -9.71 10.89 -4.37
CA VAL A 172 -10.75 11.70 -5.02
C VAL A 172 -11.84 12.13 -4.04
N THR A 173 -12.27 11.22 -3.15
CA THR A 173 -13.26 11.52 -2.11
C THR A 173 -12.76 12.63 -1.17
N GLY A 174 -11.50 12.56 -0.76
CA GLY A 174 -10.87 13.61 0.03
C GLY A 174 -10.78 14.94 -0.73
N LEU A 175 -10.35 14.91 -1.99
CA LEU A 175 -10.23 16.08 -2.86
C LEU A 175 -11.58 16.79 -3.06
N ASP A 176 -12.63 16.04 -3.40
CA ASP A 176 -13.98 16.57 -3.63
C ASP A 176 -14.59 17.20 -2.37
N SER A 177 -14.14 16.79 -1.18
CA SER A 177 -14.59 17.44 0.06
C SER A 177 -14.02 18.85 0.26
N GLN A 178 -12.98 19.23 -0.49
CA GLN A 178 -12.30 20.53 -0.38
C GLN A 178 -12.38 21.36 -1.67
N ILE A 179 -12.51 20.71 -2.83
CA ILE A 179 -12.59 21.34 -4.14
C ILE A 179 -14.02 21.19 -4.66
N THR A 180 -14.68 22.31 -4.95
CA THR A 180 -16.06 22.28 -5.43
C THR A 180 -16.14 21.66 -6.82
N ALA A 181 -17.23 20.93 -7.09
CA ALA A 181 -17.46 20.31 -8.40
C ALA A 181 -17.40 21.30 -9.58
N ALA A 182 -17.72 22.59 -9.34
CA ALA A 182 -17.62 23.64 -10.34
C ALA A 182 -16.18 23.96 -10.78
N LYS A 183 -15.17 23.65 -9.96
CA LYS A 183 -13.75 23.82 -10.29
C LYS A 183 -13.15 22.58 -10.94
N VAL A 184 -13.75 21.40 -10.72
CA VAL A 184 -13.25 20.14 -11.27
C VAL A 184 -13.74 19.98 -12.70
N VAL A 185 -12.83 20.10 -13.67
CA VAL A 185 -13.18 20.10 -15.09
C VAL A 185 -13.16 18.72 -15.71
N ASP A 186 -12.39 17.79 -15.15
CA ASP A 186 -12.36 16.41 -15.61
C ASP A 186 -11.76 15.46 -14.57
N LYS A 187 -12.12 14.17 -14.66
CA LYS A 187 -11.66 13.11 -13.77
C LYS A 187 -11.33 11.87 -14.58
N GLU A 188 -10.04 11.64 -14.77
CA GLU A 188 -9.53 10.54 -15.58
C GLU A 188 -8.97 9.42 -14.73
N LYS A 189 -9.14 8.20 -15.24
CA LYS A 189 -8.75 6.97 -14.55
C LYS A 189 -7.72 6.19 -15.35
N TYR A 190 -6.85 5.48 -14.64
CA TYR A 190 -5.95 4.50 -15.24
C TYR A 190 -5.99 3.17 -14.47
N VAL A 191 -5.57 2.10 -15.14
CA VAL A 191 -5.31 0.79 -14.53
C VAL A 191 -3.81 0.47 -14.64
N PRO A 192 -3.15 -0.10 -13.61
CA PRO A 192 -1.70 -0.32 -13.63
C PRO A 192 -1.18 -1.22 -14.76
N THR A 193 -2.06 -1.99 -15.39
CA THR A 193 -1.74 -2.87 -16.53
C THR A 193 -1.70 -2.14 -17.87
N ASN A 194 -2.17 -0.90 -17.94
CA ASN A 194 -2.15 -0.09 -19.16
C ASN A 194 -1.27 1.15 -18.97
N ILE A 195 -0.08 1.13 -19.59
CA ILE A 195 0.89 2.23 -19.50
C ILE A 195 0.59 3.42 -20.43
N ASN A 196 -0.39 3.30 -21.33
CA ASN A 196 -0.73 4.38 -22.26
C ASN A 196 -1.70 5.36 -21.60
N LEU A 197 -1.19 6.53 -21.21
CA LEU A 197 -1.96 7.62 -20.61
C LEU A 197 -2.37 8.71 -21.61
N GLY A 198 -2.03 8.56 -22.90
CA GLY A 198 -2.30 9.57 -23.93
C GLY A 198 -3.76 10.05 -23.96
N PRO A 199 -4.76 9.15 -23.98
CA PRO A 199 -6.18 9.53 -23.96
C PRO A 199 -6.57 10.36 -22.73
N GLN A 200 -6.16 9.93 -21.53
CA GLN A 200 -6.45 10.62 -20.26
C GLN A 200 -5.87 12.04 -20.26
N ILE A 201 -4.61 12.18 -20.70
CA ILE A 201 -3.94 13.48 -20.77
C ILE A 201 -4.61 14.38 -21.81
N ALA A 202 -5.01 13.84 -22.96
CA ALA A 202 -5.72 14.59 -24.00
C ALA A 202 -7.09 15.11 -23.51
N HIS A 203 -7.84 14.32 -22.75
CA HIS A 203 -9.11 14.74 -22.16
C HIS A 203 -8.93 15.86 -21.13
N LEU A 204 -7.97 15.70 -20.20
CA LEU A 204 -7.62 16.73 -19.22
C LEU A 204 -7.21 18.04 -19.90
N GLN A 205 -6.44 17.97 -20.99
CA GLN A 205 -6.05 19.13 -21.79
C GLN A 205 -7.27 19.77 -22.49
N ALA A 206 -8.13 18.96 -23.12
CA ALA A 206 -9.34 19.44 -23.81
C ALA A 206 -10.35 20.09 -22.85
N ALA A 207 -10.46 19.58 -21.62
CA ALA A 207 -11.26 20.18 -20.54
C ALA A 207 -10.67 21.50 -20.02
N GLY A 208 -9.42 21.80 -20.38
CA GLY A 208 -8.69 22.99 -19.97
C GLY A 208 -8.25 22.93 -18.51
N ALA A 209 -7.88 21.74 -18.01
CA ALA A 209 -7.29 21.60 -16.69
C ALA A 209 -6.00 22.42 -16.59
N GLN A 210 -5.90 23.27 -15.57
CA GLN A 210 -4.74 24.12 -15.29
C GLN A 210 -3.89 23.54 -14.15
N VAL A 211 -4.52 22.79 -13.25
CA VAL A 211 -3.88 22.02 -12.20
C VAL A 211 -4.38 20.59 -12.32
N VAL A 212 -3.47 19.61 -12.32
CA VAL A 212 -3.83 18.19 -12.30
C VAL A 212 -3.34 17.58 -11.00
N VAL A 213 -4.25 16.99 -10.22
CA VAL A 213 -3.90 16.26 -8.99
C VAL A 213 -3.81 14.77 -9.30
N LEU A 214 -2.72 14.15 -8.86
CA LEU A 214 -2.38 12.76 -9.18
C LEU A 214 -2.54 11.86 -7.95
N TYR A 215 -3.41 10.86 -8.05
CA TYR A 215 -3.47 9.72 -7.15
C TYR A 215 -3.00 8.47 -7.90
N THR A 216 -1.70 8.45 -8.15
CA THR A 216 -1.01 7.50 -9.05
C THR A 216 0.14 6.84 -8.31
N ILE A 217 0.43 5.57 -8.61
CA ILE A 217 1.70 4.94 -8.20
C ILE A 217 2.89 5.62 -8.89
N PRO A 218 4.14 5.53 -8.36
CA PRO A 218 5.25 6.38 -8.80
C PRO A 218 5.57 6.28 -10.30
N ALA A 219 5.52 5.07 -10.86
CA ALA A 219 5.71 4.87 -12.31
C ALA A 219 4.67 5.64 -13.13
N PHE A 220 3.41 5.67 -12.69
CA PHE A 220 2.33 6.39 -13.36
C PHE A 220 2.43 7.89 -13.17
N THR A 221 2.93 8.38 -12.02
CA THR A 221 3.31 9.80 -11.88
C THR A 221 4.33 10.19 -12.95
N ALA A 222 5.39 9.40 -13.12
CA ALA A 222 6.41 9.67 -14.13
C ALA A 222 5.86 9.61 -15.56
N LEU A 223 5.04 8.60 -15.87
CA LEU A 223 4.39 8.48 -17.19
C LEU A 223 3.47 9.66 -17.49
N THR A 224 2.71 10.15 -16.50
CA THR A 224 1.88 11.34 -16.63
C THR A 224 2.72 12.56 -17.01
N LEU A 225 3.82 12.81 -16.28
CA LEU A 225 4.71 13.94 -16.57
C LEU A 225 5.35 13.83 -17.96
N LEU A 226 5.78 12.63 -18.36
CA LEU A 226 6.36 12.39 -19.69
C LEU A 226 5.35 12.58 -20.81
N THR A 227 4.10 12.17 -20.60
CA THR A 227 3.03 12.26 -21.61
C THR A 227 2.51 13.70 -21.77
N ALA A 228 2.61 14.51 -20.71
CA ALA A 228 2.16 15.90 -20.71
C ALA A 228 3.23 16.92 -21.17
N ALA A 229 4.49 16.48 -21.32
CA ALA A 229 5.62 17.32 -21.77
C ALA A 229 5.61 17.52 -23.29
#